data_AF-A0AAD9E2Q6-F1
#
_entry.id   AF-A0AAD9E2Q6-F1
#
_cell.length_a   1.000
_cell.length_b   1.000
_cell.length_c   1.000
_cell.angle_alpha   90.00
_cell.angle_beta   90.00
_cell.angle_gamma   90.00
#
_symmetry.space_group_name_H-M   'P 1'
#
loop_
_entity.id
_entity.type
_entity.pdbx_description
1 polymer ?
#
loop_
_entity_poly.entity_id
_entity_poly.type
_entity_poly.pdbx_seq_one_letter_code
_entity_poly.pdbx_strand_id
1 'polypeptide(L)'
;EILQLLTSSNPITCPLDPIPSALFQTIARDLLPFISVIISNSLSSGYVPTAFKTNRVVPILKKATLDSSSITNYRLNQLHDPNQSGYKLAHSTETALIA
;
A
#
# COMPACT_ATOMS: atom_id res chain seq x y z
N GLU A 1 4.99 1.90 -19.41
CA GLU A 1 4.00 2.09 -18.34
C GLU A 1 4.31 1.27 -17.08
N ILE A 2 4.33 -0.08 -17.15
CA ILE A 2 4.61 -0.94 -15.97
C ILE A 2 5.92 -0.57 -15.28
N LEU A 3 7.03 -0.46 -16.02
CA LEU A 3 8.32 -0.09 -15.44
C LEU A 3 8.28 1.26 -14.71
N GLN A 4 7.58 2.25 -15.27
CA GLN A 4 7.45 3.57 -14.67
C GLN A 4 6.73 3.47 -13.32
N LEU A 5 5.62 2.72 -13.25
CA LEU A 5 4.87 2.47 -12.01
C LEU A 5 5.72 1.78 -10.95
N LEU A 6 6.54 0.80 -11.35
CA LEU A 6 7.45 0.13 -10.42
C LEU A 6 8.49 1.10 -9.86
N THR A 7 9.08 1.94 -10.71
CA THR A 7 10.14 2.88 -10.30
C THR A 7 9.65 4.13 -9.56
N SER A 8 8.41 4.59 -9.80
CA SER A 8 7.85 5.77 -9.12
C SER A 8 7.21 5.46 -7.77
N SER A 9 7.07 4.18 -7.43
CA SER A 9 6.50 3.74 -6.17
C SER A 9 7.42 4.02 -4.98
N ASN A 10 6.85 4.31 -3.80
CA ASN A 10 7.63 4.37 -2.58
C ASN A 10 8.19 2.97 -2.25
N PRO A 11 9.50 2.80 -1.99
CA PRO A 11 10.12 1.50 -1.75
C PRO A 11 9.85 0.97 -0.33
N ILE A 12 8.59 0.96 0.10
CA ILE A 12 8.15 0.35 1.36
C ILE A 12 8.12 -1.17 1.20
N THR A 13 8.69 -1.89 2.16
CA THR A 13 8.76 -3.35 2.15
C THR A 13 7.86 -3.91 3.24
N CYS A 14 7.06 -4.91 2.91
CA CYS A 14 6.35 -5.70 3.90
C CYS A 14 7.17 -6.97 4.19
N PRO A 15 7.28 -7.41 5.46
CA PRO A 15 7.92 -8.71 5.74
C PRO A 15 7.24 -9.97 5.18
N LEU A 16 6.14 -9.87 4.42
CA LEU A 16 5.63 -11.00 3.61
C LEU A 16 6.22 -10.97 2.19
N ASP A 17 6.90 -9.90 1.80
CA ASP A 17 7.52 -9.78 0.49
C ASP A 17 8.74 -10.71 0.40
N PRO A 18 8.92 -11.41 -0.73
CA PRO A 18 10.05 -12.30 -0.93
C PRO A 18 11.39 -11.54 -1.06
N ILE A 19 11.34 -10.27 -1.44
CA ILE A 19 12.51 -9.41 -1.64
C ILE A 19 12.19 -7.98 -1.19
N PRO A 20 13.18 -7.23 -0.66
CA PRO A 20 12.99 -5.82 -0.32
C PRO A 20 12.61 -4.98 -1.54
N SER A 21 11.64 -4.08 -1.40
CA SER A 21 11.12 -3.24 -2.49
C SER A 21 12.19 -2.35 -3.12
N ALA A 22 13.13 -1.84 -2.32
CA ALA A 22 14.26 -1.06 -2.83
C ALA A 22 15.15 -1.89 -3.78
N LEU A 23 15.43 -3.15 -3.42
CA LEU A 23 16.19 -4.07 -4.26
C LEU A 23 15.38 -4.47 -5.49
N PHE A 24 14.09 -4.73 -5.34
CA PHE A 24 13.21 -5.03 -6.46
C PHE A 24 13.21 -3.91 -7.50
N GLN A 25 13.20 -2.64 -7.08
CA GLN A 25 13.25 -1.50 -7.99
C GLN A 25 14.56 -1.40 -8.78
N THR A 26 15.71 -1.78 -8.20
CA THR A 26 16.98 -1.76 -8.93
C THR A 26 17.05 -2.82 -10.03
N ILE A 27 16.45 -4.00 -9.79
CA ILE A 27 16.40 -5.12 -10.76
C ILE A 27 15.11 -5.15 -11.59
N ALA A 28 14.23 -4.15 -11.44
CA ALA A 28 12.90 -4.16 -12.04
C ALA A 28 12.92 -4.25 -13.57
N ARG A 29 13.97 -3.72 -14.23
CA ARG A 29 14.12 -3.81 -15.69
C ARG A 29 14.31 -5.25 -16.16
N ASP A 30 15.11 -6.02 -15.43
CA ASP A 30 15.42 -7.41 -15.77
C ASP A 30 14.21 -8.32 -15.51
N LEU A 31 13.40 -7.99 -14.51
CA LEU A 31 12.18 -8.73 -14.17
C LEU A 31 10.94 -8.30 -14.96
N LEU A 32 10.99 -7.16 -15.65
CA LEU A 32 9.87 -6.58 -16.38
C LEU A 32 9.11 -7.55 -17.31
N PRO A 33 9.77 -8.39 -18.15
CA PRO A 33 9.03 -9.31 -19.03
C PRO A 33 8.20 -10.31 -18.23
N PHE A 34 8.73 -10.82 -17.11
CA PHE A 34 8.03 -11.79 -16.27
C PHE A 34 6.84 -11.16 -15.55
N ILE A 35 7.04 -9.97 -14.97
CA ILE A 35 5.98 -9.23 -14.29
C ILE A 35 4.83 -8.88 -15.26
N SER A 36 5.18 -8.46 -16.48
CA SER A 36 4.18 -8.11 -17.49
C SER A 36 3.33 -9.31 -17.91
N VAL A 37 3.94 -10.49 -18.06
CA VAL A 37 3.20 -11.74 -18.36
C VAL A 37 2.26 -12.10 -17.21
N ILE A 38 2.73 -12.01 -15.96
CA ILE A 38 1.90 -12.31 -14.78
C ILE A 38 0.68 -11.39 -14.73
N ILE A 39 0.87 -10.08 -14.93
CA ILE A 39 -0.21 -9.09 -14.91
C ILE A 39 -1.20 -9.35 -16.04
N SER A 40 -0.71 -9.54 -17.28
CA SER A 40 -1.57 -9.78 -18.44
C SER A 40 -2.39 -11.06 -18.30
N ASN A 41 -1.78 -12.14 -17.78
CA ASN A 41 -2.48 -13.39 -17.52
C ASN A 41 -3.52 -13.23 -16.40
N SER A 42 -3.19 -12.49 -15.35
CA SER A 42 -4.12 -12.22 -14.25
C SER A 42 -5.33 -11.41 -14.72
N LEU A 43 -5.12 -10.39 -15.54
CA LEU A 43 -6.19 -9.57 -16.09
C LEU A 43 -7.05 -10.34 -17.10
N SER A 44 -6.43 -11.16 -17.95
CA SER A 44 -7.15 -11.95 -18.96
C SER A 44 -7.96 -13.10 -18.34
N SER A 45 -7.42 -13.75 -17.30
CA SER A 45 -8.09 -14.84 -16.59
C SER A 45 -9.05 -14.38 -15.49
N GLY A 46 -8.95 -13.12 -15.06
CA GLY A 46 -9.65 -12.60 -13.88
C GLY A 46 -9.17 -13.20 -12.56
N TYR A 47 -8.05 -13.93 -12.54
CA TYR A 47 -7.53 -14.61 -11.36
C TYR A 47 -6.26 -13.94 -10.82
N VAL A 48 -6.30 -13.56 -9.54
CA VAL A 48 -5.13 -13.07 -8.78
C VAL A 48 -4.77 -14.10 -7.71
N PRO A 49 -3.52 -14.60 -7.65
CA PRO A 49 -3.07 -15.54 -6.62
C PRO A 49 -3.27 -15.01 -5.20
N THR A 50 -3.59 -15.89 -4.25
CA THR A 50 -3.80 -15.55 -2.83
C THR A 50 -2.59 -14.86 -2.20
N ALA A 51 -1.37 -15.23 -2.61
CA ALA A 51 -0.14 -14.59 -2.15
C ALA A 51 -0.14 -13.07 -2.40
N PHE A 52 -0.72 -12.60 -3.51
CA PHE A 52 -0.80 -11.18 -3.86
C PHE A 52 -2.04 -10.48 -3.28
N LYS A 53 -2.95 -11.22 -2.65
CA LYS A 53 -4.13 -10.68 -1.93
C LYS A 53 -3.86 -10.51 -0.43
N THR A 54 -2.82 -11.15 0.07
CA THR A 54 -2.52 -11.19 1.49
C THR A 54 -1.73 -9.94 1.87
N ASN A 55 -2.15 -9.26 2.93
CA ASN A 55 -1.41 -8.16 3.54
C ASN A 55 -1.23 -8.43 5.03
N ARG A 56 -0.21 -7.83 5.65
CA ARG A 56 -0.03 -7.88 7.10
C ARG A 56 -0.45 -6.56 7.72
N VAL A 57 -1.51 -6.60 8.53
CA VAL A 57 -1.95 -5.47 9.34
C VAL A 57 -1.19 -5.50 10.67
N VAL A 58 -0.46 -4.44 10.96
CA VAL A 58 0.20 -4.23 12.26
C VAL A 58 -0.47 -3.02 12.92
N PRO A 59 -1.18 -3.18 14.04
CA PRO A 59 -1.83 -2.07 14.72
C PRO A 59 -0.78 -1.14 15.32
N ILE A 60 -0.92 0.16 15.09
CA ILE A 60 0.02 1.20 15.54
C ILE A 60 -0.60 1.96 16.72
N LEU A 61 0.16 2.17 17.79
CA LEU A 61 -0.28 2.99 18.91
C LEU A 61 -0.49 4.46 18.50
N LYS A 62 -1.51 5.10 19.06
CA LYS A 62 -1.78 6.54 18.86
C LYS A 62 -0.61 7.41 19.32
N LYS A 63 0.06 7.01 20.41
CA LYS A 63 1.29 7.62 20.95
C LYS A 63 2.17 6.51 21.52
N ALA A 64 3.49 6.66 21.41
CA ALA A 64 4.46 5.65 21.85
C ALA A 64 4.45 5.36 23.36
N THR A 65 3.96 6.30 24.18
CA THR A 65 3.91 6.17 25.64
C THR A 65 2.64 5.50 26.17
N LEU A 66 1.70 5.15 25.29
CA LEU A 66 0.44 4.51 25.70
C LEU A 66 0.64 3.02 25.94
N ASP A 67 -0.15 2.49 26.86
CA ASP A 67 -0.17 1.07 27.18
C ASP A 67 -0.65 0.23 25.97
N SER A 68 0.14 -0.77 25.59
CA SER A 68 -0.14 -1.71 24.50
C SER A 68 -1.16 -2.79 24.87
N SER A 69 -1.50 -2.97 26.15
CA SER A 69 -2.53 -3.93 26.55
C SER A 69 -3.95 -3.43 26.23
N SER A 70 -4.13 -2.11 26.17
CA SER A 70 -5.43 -1.49 25.91
C SER A 70 -5.66 -1.25 24.41
N ILE A 71 -6.67 -1.93 23.86
CA ILE A 71 -6.99 -1.82 22.43
C ILE A 71 -7.41 -0.41 22.00
N THR A 72 -7.94 0.40 22.92
CA THR A 72 -8.37 1.78 22.63
C THR A 72 -7.20 2.72 22.33
N ASN A 73 -5.98 2.33 22.71
CA ASN A 73 -4.76 3.09 22.47
C ASN A 73 -4.21 2.92 21.04
N TYR A 74 -4.72 1.96 20.29
CA TYR A 74 -4.32 1.75 18.90
C TYR A 74 -5.09 2.65 17.94
N ARG A 75 -4.46 2.98 16.80
CA ARG A 75 -5.09 3.68 15.69
C ARG A 75 -5.98 2.71 14.94
N LEU A 76 -7.29 2.97 14.98
CA LEU A 76 -8.27 2.26 14.17
C LEU A 76 -8.37 2.95 12.80
N ASN A 77 -8.28 2.17 11.72
CA ASN A 77 -8.52 2.67 10.38
C ASN A 77 -10.04 2.70 10.12
N GLN A 78 -10.65 3.89 10.18
CA GLN A 78 -12.06 4.08 9.80
C GLN A 78 -12.13 4.33 8.29
N LEU A 79 -12.08 3.25 7.51
CA LEU A 79 -12.07 3.27 6.03
C LEU A 79 -13.37 3.80 5.40
N HIS A 80 -14.39 4.12 6.20
CA HIS A 80 -15.68 4.61 5.73
C HIS A 80 -16.05 5.89 6.49
N ASP A 81 -15.48 7.00 6.07
CA ASP A 81 -15.92 8.34 6.47
C ASP A 81 -16.58 9.01 5.25
N PRO A 82 -17.91 9.24 5.27
CA PRO A 82 -18.62 9.87 4.15
C PRO A 82 -18.11 11.29 3.86
N ASN A 83 -17.47 11.96 4.83
CA ASN A 83 -16.92 13.30 4.72
C ASN A 83 -15.38 13.30 4.58
N GLN A 84 -14.76 12.20 4.15
CA GLN A 84 -13.31 12.11 3.98
C GLN A 84 -12.80 13.15 2.97
N SER A 85 -12.04 14.13 3.45
CA SER A 85 -11.36 15.16 2.65
C SER A 85 -9.97 14.73 2.19
N GLY A 86 -9.26 13.92 2.99
CA GLY A 86 -7.91 13.45 2.69
C GLY A 86 -7.84 12.45 1.53
N TYR A 87 -6.69 12.43 0.85
CA TYR A 87 -6.36 11.52 -0.28
C TYR A 87 -7.23 11.71 -1.54
N LYS A 88 -7.87 12.87 -1.70
CA LYS A 88 -8.52 13.30 -2.95
C LYS A 88 -7.56 14.13 -3.79
N LEU A 89 -7.63 13.97 -5.12
CA LEU A 89 -6.85 14.78 -6.04
C LEU A 89 -7.17 16.26 -5.82
N ALA A 90 -6.15 17.08 -5.61
CA ALA A 90 -6.26 18.52 -5.33
C ALA A 90 -6.99 18.89 -4.01
N HIS A 91 -7.09 17.99 -3.03
CA HIS A 91 -7.65 18.29 -1.70
C HIS A 91 -6.56 18.23 -0.62
N SER A 92 -6.45 19.28 0.19
CA SER A 92 -5.54 19.38 1.33
C SER A 92 -6.33 19.46 2.65
N THR A 93 -5.63 19.40 3.78
CA THR A 93 -6.22 19.68 5.11
C THR A 93 -6.72 21.12 5.22
N GLU A 94 -6.10 22.05 4.50
CA GLU A 94 -6.51 23.46 4.46
C GLU A 94 -7.85 23.64 3.75
N THR A 95 -8.09 22.89 2.68
CA THR A 95 -9.35 22.92 1.93
C THR A 95 -10.52 22.37 2.76
N ALA A 96 -10.24 21.50 3.73
CA ALA A 96 -11.25 20.94 4.63
C ALA A 96 -11.76 21.94 5.69
N LEU A 97 -11.02 23.01 5.99
CA LEU A 97 -11.44 24.05 6.94
C LEU A 97 -12.35 25.11 6.31
N ILE A 98 -12.41 25.17 4.98
CA ILE A 98 -13.17 26.17 4.21
C ILE A 98 -14.54 25.63 3.77
N ALA A 99 -14.74 24.30 3.82
CA ALA A 99 -15.94 23.61 3.35
C ALA A 99 -17.02 23.48 4.43
#